data_AF-A0A7S2JZ56-F1
#
_entry.id   AF-A0A7S2JZ56-F1
#
_cell.length_a   1.000
_cell.length_b   1.000
_cell.length_c   1.000
_cell.angle_alpha   90.00
_cell.angle_beta   90.00
_cell.angle_gamma   90.00
#
_symmetry.space_group_name_H-M   'P 1'
#
loop_
_entity.id
_entity.type
_entity.pdbx_description
1 polymer ?
#
loop_
_entity_poly.entity_id
_entity_poly.type
_entity_poly.pdbx_seq_one_letter_code
_entity_poly.pdbx_strand_id
1 'polypeptide(L)'
;CLKNPREPSDLAKTVNETLTHFRPRFKKCTMLPIFTSLEGPPLTSFELSILTSSAMAASDQEKISVAGNASDEQHFLVPPEAIAERVQIIFVLTILIVLIHGIFVALLKDKGKKVPFQMVNMVVNTFLSIAGFYCWFFVLPQNPTGEEKSSYPDLFIFGCTQIAYQIWSIPMGVYNGDKAEMFGHHISAFLTASFTVFFVVGFRYDAVYFYGILEASSVPLSIMNSFKDNPEWIKAYPGIYKMSRAAFAAVFFFIRVVFLAPVWFSFFFRLWGVSSTTEGLALIGCRVLAYSSIFLYILQWYWFWLIAKALLKPKKKPKPDSEKNS
;
A
#
# COMPACT_ATOMS: atom_id res chain seq x y z
N CYS A 1 -14.07 32.45 32.11
CA CYS A 1 -14.38 32.85 30.72
C CYS A 1 -14.01 31.75 29.74
N LEU A 2 -14.80 30.68 29.67
CA LEU A 2 -14.69 29.66 28.63
C LEU A 2 -15.85 29.88 27.67
N LYS A 3 -15.57 30.46 26.50
CA LYS A 3 -16.56 30.65 25.45
C LYS A 3 -16.88 29.30 24.79
N ASN A 4 -18.17 29.09 24.55
CA ASN A 4 -18.81 27.93 23.93
C ASN A 4 -18.12 27.42 22.65
N PRO A 5 -18.23 26.12 22.33
CA PRO A 5 -17.78 25.56 21.07
C PRO A 5 -18.56 26.17 19.90
N ARG A 6 -17.85 26.56 18.85
CA ARG A 6 -18.41 27.13 17.62
C ARG A 6 -19.35 26.14 16.95
N GLU A 7 -20.44 26.65 16.40
CA GLU A 7 -21.46 25.86 15.71
C GLU A 7 -20.86 25.10 14.51
N PRO A 8 -21.37 23.89 14.21
CA PRO A 8 -20.96 23.08 13.04
C PRO A 8 -21.08 23.81 11.69
N SER A 9 -21.89 24.88 11.63
CA SER A 9 -22.13 25.72 10.46
C SER A 9 -20.88 26.48 10.00
N ASP A 10 -20.02 26.91 10.93
CA ASP A 10 -18.81 27.69 10.61
C ASP A 10 -17.69 26.83 10.01
N LEU A 11 -17.59 25.57 10.43
CA LEU A 11 -16.62 24.62 9.88
C LEU A 11 -17.00 24.21 8.45
N ALA A 12 -18.29 23.96 8.21
CA ALA A 12 -18.80 23.67 6.87
C ALA A 12 -18.58 24.84 5.91
N LYS A 13 -18.75 26.08 6.39
CA LYS A 13 -18.50 27.30 5.61
C LYS A 13 -17.02 27.48 5.28
N THR A 14 -16.13 27.26 6.26
CA THR A 14 -14.67 27.35 6.06
C THR A 14 -14.15 26.30 5.08
N VAL A 15 -14.68 25.07 5.15
CA VAL A 15 -14.36 23.98 4.20
C VAL A 15 -14.86 24.33 2.79
N ASN A 16 -16.08 24.86 2.67
CA ASN A 16 -16.64 25.22 1.38
C ASN A 16 -15.90 26.42 0.72
N GLU A 17 -15.53 27.43 1.51
CA GLU A 17 -14.74 28.58 1.05
C GLU A 17 -13.33 28.15 0.60
N THR A 18 -12.69 27.24 1.34
CA THR A 18 -11.42 26.62 0.96
C THR A 18 -11.56 25.86 -0.36
N LEU A 19 -12.60 25.02 -0.52
CA LEU A 19 -12.86 24.25 -1.73
C LEU A 19 -13.18 25.14 -2.95
N THR A 20 -13.85 26.27 -2.76
CA THR A 20 -14.11 27.22 -3.86
C THR A 20 -12.85 27.94 -4.34
N HIS A 21 -11.84 28.13 -3.48
CA HIS A 21 -10.59 28.77 -3.90
C HIS A 21 -9.71 27.83 -4.76
N PHE A 22 -9.87 26.52 -4.63
CA PHE A 22 -9.23 25.51 -5.48
C PHE A 22 -9.99 25.20 -6.79
N ARG A 23 -11.21 25.71 -6.95
CA ARG A 23 -12.11 25.39 -8.07
C ARG A 23 -11.61 25.72 -9.50
N PRO A 24 -10.76 26.75 -9.74
CA PRO A 24 -10.31 27.04 -11.11
C PRO A 24 -9.31 26.02 -11.67
N ARG A 25 -8.62 25.23 -10.82
CA ARG A 25 -7.66 24.19 -11.24
C ARG A 25 -8.24 22.77 -11.27
N PHE A 26 -9.46 22.58 -10.75
CA PHE A 26 -10.11 21.26 -10.61
C PHE A 26 -11.24 20.99 -11.63
N LYS A 27 -11.43 21.84 -12.66
CA LYS A 27 -12.45 21.63 -13.71
C LYS A 27 -12.27 20.33 -14.55
N LYS A 28 -11.24 19.52 -14.30
CA LYS A 28 -11.03 18.20 -14.93
C LYS A 28 -11.15 16.99 -13.98
N CYS A 29 -11.41 17.19 -12.68
CA CYS A 29 -11.62 16.09 -11.74
C CYS A 29 -13.10 16.06 -11.31
N THR A 30 -13.93 15.41 -12.12
CA THR A 30 -15.29 15.07 -11.72
C THR A 30 -15.22 13.84 -10.80
N MET A 31 -15.71 13.96 -9.57
CA MET A 31 -15.81 12.82 -8.65
C MET A 31 -16.82 11.78 -9.18
N LEU A 32 -16.41 10.51 -9.17
CA LEU A 32 -17.17 9.33 -9.57
C LEU A 32 -18.46 9.15 -8.73
N PRO A 33 -19.59 8.77 -9.36
CA PRO A 33 -20.68 8.08 -8.69
C PRO A 33 -20.37 6.56 -8.70
N ILE A 34 -19.79 6.05 -7.62
CA ILE A 34 -19.71 4.59 -7.39
C ILE A 34 -20.98 4.19 -6.62
N PHE A 35 -21.66 3.16 -7.13
CA PHE A 35 -22.93 2.56 -6.68
C PHE A 35 -24.21 3.14 -7.29
N THR A 36 -24.55 2.71 -8.50
CA THR A 36 -25.90 2.24 -8.85
C THR A 36 -25.87 1.33 -10.08
N SER A 37 -26.63 0.22 -10.00
CA SER A 37 -27.00 -0.72 -11.06
C SER A 37 -25.93 -1.64 -11.65
N LEU A 38 -25.98 -2.91 -11.23
CA LEU A 38 -25.71 -4.06 -12.10
C LEU A 38 -26.65 -3.95 -13.33
N GLU A 39 -26.11 -4.21 -14.52
CA GLU A 39 -26.75 -4.11 -15.86
C GLU A 39 -26.62 -2.73 -16.55
N GLY A 40 -25.49 -2.52 -17.25
CA GLY A 40 -25.24 -1.39 -18.16
C GLY A 40 -23.94 -1.60 -18.99
N PRO A 41 -23.82 -1.02 -20.21
CA PRO A 41 -22.88 -1.42 -21.28
C PRO A 41 -21.40 -1.13 -20.95
N PRO A 42 -20.42 -1.66 -21.72
CA PRO A 42 -19.00 -1.53 -21.38
C PRO A 42 -18.60 -0.06 -21.24
N LEU A 43 -17.80 0.22 -20.20
CA LEU A 43 -17.19 1.51 -19.90
C LEU A 43 -16.73 2.21 -21.19
N THR A 44 -17.29 3.39 -21.47
CA THR A 44 -16.92 4.19 -22.65
C THR A 44 -15.49 4.70 -22.54
N SER A 45 -14.78 4.72 -23.68
CA SER A 45 -13.39 5.17 -23.91
C SER A 45 -12.99 6.52 -23.30
N PHE A 46 -13.93 7.31 -22.82
CA PHE A 46 -13.73 8.66 -22.31
C PHE A 46 -13.13 8.71 -20.89
N GLU A 47 -13.46 7.78 -19.99
CA GLU A 47 -12.96 7.81 -18.60
C GLU A 47 -11.54 7.26 -18.49
N LEU A 48 -11.19 6.28 -19.32
CA LEU A 48 -9.80 5.83 -19.45
C LEU A 48 -8.90 6.95 -20.04
N SER A 49 -9.48 7.83 -20.87
CA SER A 49 -8.74 8.90 -21.56
C SER A 49 -8.18 9.98 -20.64
N ILE A 50 -8.81 10.22 -19.47
CA ILE A 50 -8.39 11.30 -18.56
C ILE A 50 -7.21 10.83 -17.67
N LEU A 51 -7.23 9.58 -17.23
CA LEU A 51 -6.09 8.95 -16.57
C LEU A 51 -4.92 8.77 -17.55
N THR A 52 -5.19 8.40 -18.82
CA THR A 52 -4.13 8.28 -19.84
C THR A 52 -3.63 9.64 -20.36
N SER A 53 -4.43 10.71 -20.43
CA SER A 53 -3.95 11.97 -21.05
C SER A 53 -2.92 12.73 -20.19
N SER A 54 -3.09 12.74 -18.86
CA SER A 54 -2.07 13.33 -17.96
C SER A 54 -0.84 12.43 -17.83
N ALA A 55 -1.05 11.12 -17.77
CA ALA A 55 0.01 10.10 -17.81
C ALA A 55 0.84 10.14 -19.11
N MET A 56 0.19 10.29 -20.27
CA MET A 56 0.85 10.31 -21.57
C MET A 56 1.69 11.58 -21.77
N ALA A 57 1.20 12.74 -21.32
CA ALA A 57 1.97 13.98 -21.37
C ALA A 57 3.24 13.94 -20.50
N ALA A 58 3.20 13.27 -19.34
CA ALA A 58 4.37 13.04 -18.50
C ALA A 58 5.28 11.92 -19.06
N SER A 59 4.69 10.87 -19.64
CA SER A 59 5.41 9.75 -20.27
C SER A 59 6.26 10.19 -21.46
N ASP A 60 5.79 11.16 -22.26
CA ASP A 60 6.52 11.60 -23.45
C ASP A 60 7.77 12.43 -23.09
N GLN A 61 7.77 13.13 -21.95
CA GLN A 61 8.98 13.78 -21.42
C GLN A 61 9.95 12.78 -20.77
N GLU A 62 9.44 11.76 -20.08
CA GLU A 62 10.28 10.77 -19.38
C GLU A 62 11.00 9.82 -20.35
N LYS A 63 10.39 9.46 -21.50
CA LYS A 63 11.04 8.64 -22.54
C LYS A 63 12.24 9.31 -23.21
N ILE A 64 12.30 10.64 -23.24
CA ILE A 64 13.37 11.38 -23.93
C ILE A 64 14.67 11.41 -23.11
N SER A 65 14.63 11.18 -21.79
CA SER A 65 15.82 11.30 -20.94
C SER A 65 16.66 10.02 -20.81
N VAL A 66 16.15 8.86 -21.20
CA VAL A 66 16.83 7.56 -20.98
C VAL A 66 17.92 7.26 -22.04
N ALA A 67 17.96 8.01 -23.15
CA ALA A 67 18.92 7.83 -24.23
C ALA A 67 20.20 8.70 -24.12
N GLY A 68 20.39 9.42 -23.01
CA GLY A 68 21.54 10.29 -22.76
C GLY A 68 22.72 9.55 -22.12
N ASN A 69 23.96 9.96 -22.46
CA ASN A 69 25.19 9.42 -21.89
C ASN A 69 25.14 9.38 -20.35
N ALA A 70 25.57 8.25 -19.77
CA ALA A 70 25.50 7.92 -18.35
C ALA A 70 26.31 8.83 -17.38
N SER A 71 26.83 9.97 -17.84
CA SER A 71 27.62 10.91 -17.03
C SER A 71 26.80 11.96 -16.30
N ASP A 72 25.52 12.14 -16.63
CA ASP A 72 24.68 13.16 -16.00
C ASP A 72 23.81 12.53 -14.90
N GLU A 73 24.23 12.69 -13.63
CA GLU A 73 23.49 12.25 -12.43
C GLU A 73 22.01 12.68 -12.41
N GLN A 74 21.66 13.74 -13.15
CA GLN A 74 20.29 14.26 -13.27
C GLN A 74 19.32 13.27 -13.93
N HIS A 75 19.79 12.27 -14.69
CA HIS A 75 18.90 11.33 -15.37
C HIS A 75 18.25 10.27 -14.46
N PHE A 76 18.68 10.13 -13.20
CA PHE A 76 18.14 9.11 -12.28
C PHE A 76 16.95 9.59 -11.45
N LEU A 77 16.85 10.90 -11.23
CA LEU A 77 15.76 11.52 -10.50
C LEU A 77 14.63 11.87 -11.46
N VAL A 78 13.41 11.78 -10.93
CA VAL A 78 12.23 12.29 -11.61
C VAL A 78 12.38 13.81 -11.74
N PRO A 79 11.98 14.42 -12.88
CA PRO A 79 12.04 15.86 -13.04
C PRO A 79 11.28 16.60 -11.92
N PRO A 80 11.75 17.78 -11.46
CA PRO A 80 11.14 18.51 -10.33
C PRO A 80 9.63 18.75 -10.46
N GLU A 81 9.15 19.01 -11.68
CA GLU A 81 7.74 19.18 -12.01
C GLU A 81 6.92 17.91 -11.71
N ALA A 82 7.43 16.74 -12.09
CA ALA A 82 6.79 15.46 -11.81
C ALA A 82 6.91 15.07 -10.32
N ILE A 83 7.99 15.48 -9.63
CA ILE A 83 8.08 15.36 -8.17
C ILE A 83 6.96 16.15 -7.49
N ALA A 84 6.74 17.41 -7.91
CA ALA A 84 5.70 18.25 -7.33
C ALA A 84 4.30 17.66 -7.50
N GLU A 85 4.00 17.11 -8.68
CA GLU A 85 2.75 16.38 -8.95
C GLU A 85 2.60 15.16 -8.03
N ARG A 86 3.63 14.31 -7.94
CA ARG A 86 3.62 13.11 -7.11
C ARG A 86 3.43 13.43 -5.62
N VAL A 87 4.03 14.51 -5.13
CA VAL A 87 3.84 15.01 -3.75
C VAL A 87 2.40 15.47 -3.53
N GLN A 88 1.78 16.16 -4.50
CA GLN A 88 0.36 16.54 -4.40
C GLN A 88 -0.54 15.31 -4.33
N ILE A 89 -0.28 14.29 -5.16
CA ILE A 89 -1.02 13.02 -5.13
C ILE A 89 -0.88 12.35 -3.75
N ILE A 90 0.33 12.24 -3.22
CA ILE A 90 0.58 11.66 -1.87
C ILE A 90 -0.21 12.42 -0.80
N PHE A 91 -0.20 13.76 -0.85
CA PHE A 91 -0.92 14.58 0.11
C PHE A 91 -2.44 14.35 0.06
N VAL A 92 -3.02 14.34 -1.15
CA VAL A 92 -4.46 14.08 -1.35
C VAL A 92 -4.85 12.68 -0.86
N LEU A 93 -4.06 11.66 -1.21
CA LEU A 93 -4.29 10.29 -0.76
C LEU A 93 -4.18 10.16 0.77
N THR A 94 -3.23 10.86 1.39
CA THR A 94 -3.07 10.88 2.86
C THR A 94 -4.31 11.48 3.53
N ILE A 95 -4.80 12.62 3.03
CA ILE A 95 -6.04 13.25 3.53
C ILE A 95 -7.21 12.28 3.39
N LEU A 96 -7.35 11.63 2.24
CA LEU A 96 -8.43 10.67 2.01
C LEU A 96 -8.38 9.51 3.03
N ILE A 97 -7.20 8.94 3.28
CA ILE A 97 -7.02 7.87 4.28
C ILE A 97 -7.39 8.37 5.69
N VAL A 98 -6.98 9.58 6.07
CA VAL A 98 -7.34 10.20 7.36
C VAL A 98 -8.85 10.42 7.47
N LEU A 99 -9.52 10.86 6.40
CA LEU A 99 -10.97 11.05 6.38
C LEU A 99 -11.71 9.71 6.53
N ILE A 100 -11.27 8.67 5.80
CA ILE A 100 -11.82 7.31 5.95
C ILE A 100 -11.65 6.82 7.39
N HIS A 101 -10.49 7.07 8.01
CA HIS A 101 -10.28 6.76 9.43
C HIS A 101 -11.27 7.50 10.33
N GLY A 102 -11.45 8.81 10.14
CA GLY A 102 -12.40 9.62 10.89
C GLY A 102 -13.84 9.11 10.77
N ILE A 103 -14.25 8.69 9.57
CA ILE A 103 -15.56 8.06 9.34
C ILE A 103 -15.68 6.77 10.14
N PHE A 104 -14.70 5.87 10.09
CA PHE A 104 -14.75 4.64 10.87
C PHE A 104 -14.76 4.90 12.38
N VAL A 105 -13.99 5.87 12.88
CA VAL A 105 -14.05 6.27 14.30
C VAL A 105 -15.44 6.78 14.67
N ALA A 106 -16.08 7.57 13.81
CA ALA A 106 -17.43 8.08 14.04
C ALA A 106 -18.51 6.99 14.00
N LEU A 107 -18.35 5.99 13.14
CA LEU A 107 -19.29 4.86 13.02
C LEU A 107 -19.11 3.79 14.11
N LEU A 108 -17.90 3.65 14.65
CA LEU A 108 -17.51 2.55 15.54
C LEU A 108 -17.13 3.03 16.95
N LYS A 109 -17.73 4.13 17.42
CA LYS A 109 -17.39 4.82 18.68
C LYS A 109 -17.18 3.89 19.89
N ASP A 110 -17.94 2.80 19.97
CA ASP A 110 -17.95 1.87 21.11
C ASP A 110 -17.02 0.65 20.95
N LYS A 111 -16.34 0.50 19.79
CA LYS A 111 -15.56 -0.71 19.45
C LYS A 111 -14.05 -0.59 19.72
N GLY A 112 -13.64 0.42 20.48
CA GLY A 112 -12.25 0.65 20.84
C GLY A 112 -11.40 1.18 19.67
N LYS A 113 -10.24 1.73 20.01
CA LYS A 113 -9.39 2.51 19.09
C LYS A 113 -8.76 1.68 17.95
N LYS A 114 -8.56 0.38 18.17
CA LYS A 114 -7.90 -0.52 17.20
C LYS A 114 -8.81 -0.94 16.05
N VAL A 115 -10.13 -0.99 16.24
CA VAL A 115 -11.04 -1.47 15.19
C VAL A 115 -11.08 -0.51 13.99
N PRO A 116 -11.27 0.82 14.16
CA PRO A 116 -11.18 1.76 13.04
C PRO A 116 -9.85 1.69 12.30
N PHE A 117 -8.74 1.51 13.02
CA PHE A 117 -7.42 1.33 12.43
C PHE A 117 -7.34 0.07 11.54
N GLN A 118 -7.83 -1.07 12.04
CA GLN A 118 -7.86 -2.32 11.25
C GLN A 118 -8.78 -2.20 10.01
N MET A 119 -9.89 -1.47 10.11
CA MET A 119 -10.79 -1.25 8.98
C MET A 119 -10.15 -0.40 7.88
N VAL A 120 -9.45 0.67 8.23
CA VAL A 120 -8.69 1.46 7.25
C VAL A 120 -7.61 0.60 6.58
N ASN A 121 -6.81 -0.13 7.37
CA ASN A 121 -5.78 -1.03 6.83
C ASN A 121 -6.39 -2.06 5.87
N MET A 122 -7.55 -2.64 6.23
CA MET A 122 -8.25 -3.58 5.37
C MET A 122 -8.72 -2.93 4.07
N VAL A 123 -9.33 -1.75 4.11
CA VAL A 123 -9.81 -1.03 2.91
C VAL A 123 -8.66 -0.68 1.97
N VAL A 124 -7.60 -0.06 2.48
CA VAL A 124 -6.46 0.36 1.67
C VAL A 124 -5.75 -0.84 1.03
N ASN A 125 -5.48 -1.89 1.82
CA ASN A 125 -4.82 -3.09 1.29
C ASN A 125 -5.71 -3.88 0.33
N THR A 126 -7.03 -3.88 0.52
CA THR A 126 -7.96 -4.50 -0.43
C THR A 126 -7.92 -3.75 -1.77
N PHE A 127 -7.96 -2.42 -1.74
CA PHE A 127 -7.83 -1.60 -2.94
C PHE A 127 -6.50 -1.85 -3.67
N LEU A 128 -5.38 -1.76 -2.94
CA LEU A 128 -4.04 -2.03 -3.50
C LEU A 128 -3.92 -3.44 -4.06
N SER A 129 -4.46 -4.44 -3.35
CA SER A 129 -4.44 -5.83 -3.80
C SER A 129 -5.24 -6.04 -5.08
N ILE A 130 -6.47 -5.50 -5.16
CA ILE A 130 -7.30 -5.62 -6.37
C ILE A 130 -6.61 -4.92 -7.54
N ALA A 131 -6.13 -3.69 -7.35
CA ALA A 131 -5.41 -2.96 -8.38
C ALA A 131 -4.14 -3.70 -8.81
N GLY A 132 -3.38 -4.24 -7.85
CA GLY A 132 -2.17 -5.01 -8.10
C GLY A 132 -2.42 -6.26 -8.93
N PHE A 133 -3.42 -7.05 -8.55
CA PHE A 133 -3.81 -8.23 -9.31
C PHE A 133 -4.31 -7.89 -10.71
N TYR A 134 -5.12 -6.84 -10.83
CA TYR A 134 -5.60 -6.39 -12.13
C TYR A 134 -4.44 -5.97 -13.04
N CYS A 135 -3.56 -5.11 -12.56
CA CYS A 135 -2.42 -4.65 -13.35
C CYS A 135 -1.47 -5.80 -13.70
N TRP A 136 -1.12 -6.66 -12.76
CA TRP A 136 -0.15 -7.73 -12.97
C TRP A 136 -0.60 -8.78 -13.98
N PHE A 137 -1.87 -9.16 -13.95
CA PHE A 137 -2.38 -10.24 -14.80
C PHE A 137 -3.02 -9.76 -16.10
N PHE A 138 -3.50 -8.52 -16.16
CA PHE A 138 -4.27 -8.03 -17.32
C PHE A 138 -3.66 -6.82 -18.04
N VAL A 139 -2.81 -6.03 -17.38
CA VAL A 139 -2.21 -4.82 -17.98
C VAL A 139 -0.74 -5.06 -18.34
N LEU A 140 0.02 -5.69 -17.46
CA LEU A 140 1.44 -5.91 -17.65
C LEU A 140 1.72 -7.12 -18.55
N PRO A 141 2.72 -7.02 -19.44
CA PRO A 141 3.16 -8.17 -20.24
C PRO A 141 3.79 -9.22 -19.32
N GLN A 142 3.53 -10.49 -19.59
CA GLN A 142 3.97 -11.59 -18.71
C GLN A 142 5.46 -11.91 -18.81
N ASN A 143 6.12 -11.54 -19.91
CA ASN A 143 7.55 -11.76 -20.13
C ASN A 143 8.24 -10.49 -20.64
N PRO A 144 8.25 -9.39 -19.86
CA PRO A 144 8.87 -8.16 -20.31
C PRO A 144 10.38 -8.30 -20.31
N THR A 145 11.01 -7.79 -21.36
CA THR A 145 12.43 -7.48 -21.42
C THR A 145 12.83 -6.49 -20.32
N GLY A 146 14.13 -6.40 -20.02
CA GLY A 146 14.63 -5.44 -19.02
C GLY A 146 14.28 -3.98 -19.36
N GLU A 147 14.28 -3.64 -20.64
CA GLU A 147 13.93 -2.31 -21.16
C GLU A 147 12.43 -2.02 -20.98
N GLU A 148 11.57 -2.97 -21.33
CA GLU A 148 10.12 -2.83 -21.13
C GLU A 148 9.77 -2.60 -19.66
N LYS A 149 10.43 -3.29 -18.71
CA LYS A 149 10.21 -3.07 -17.27
C LYS A 149 10.51 -1.64 -16.80
N SER A 150 11.33 -0.91 -17.56
CA SER A 150 11.65 0.49 -17.28
C SER A 150 10.64 1.47 -17.89
N SER A 151 9.73 1.00 -18.74
CA SER A 151 8.87 1.83 -19.60
C SER A 151 7.46 2.06 -19.04
N TYR A 152 7.27 1.92 -17.72
CA TYR A 152 5.97 2.05 -17.06
C TYR A 152 5.93 3.25 -16.11
N PRO A 153 5.84 4.48 -16.65
CA PRO A 153 5.93 5.66 -15.81
C PRO A 153 4.80 5.72 -14.80
N ASP A 154 3.57 5.41 -15.21
CA ASP A 154 2.33 5.57 -14.44
C ASP A 154 2.20 4.68 -13.21
N LEU A 155 3.00 3.60 -13.14
CA LEU A 155 2.99 2.69 -11.98
C LEU A 155 3.57 3.34 -10.72
N PHE A 156 4.09 4.57 -10.81
CA PHE A 156 4.42 5.39 -9.64
C PHE A 156 3.24 5.53 -8.67
N ILE A 157 1.99 5.41 -9.16
CA ILE A 157 0.79 5.55 -8.33
C ILE A 157 0.71 4.53 -7.19
N PHE A 158 1.24 3.31 -7.40
CA PHE A 158 1.36 2.30 -6.34
C PHE A 158 2.30 2.78 -5.23
N GLY A 159 3.44 3.36 -5.62
CA GLY A 159 4.38 3.97 -4.70
C GLY A 159 3.77 5.16 -3.95
N CYS A 160 3.08 6.08 -4.65
CA CYS A 160 2.40 7.22 -4.02
C CYS A 160 1.35 6.78 -3.00
N THR A 161 0.54 5.77 -3.35
CA THR A 161 -0.49 5.22 -2.44
C THR A 161 0.17 4.57 -1.22
N GLN A 162 1.25 3.82 -1.42
CA GLN A 162 1.97 3.20 -0.32
C GLN A 162 2.61 4.24 0.60
N ILE A 163 3.25 5.29 0.07
CA ILE A 163 3.80 6.39 0.88
C ILE A 163 2.68 7.06 1.70
N ALA A 164 1.56 7.42 1.06
CA ALA A 164 0.43 8.05 1.72
C ALA A 164 -0.12 7.17 2.85
N TYR A 165 -0.23 5.86 2.61
CA TYR A 165 -0.61 4.90 3.62
C TYR A 165 0.38 4.86 4.79
N GLN A 166 1.68 4.80 4.52
CA GLN A 166 2.70 4.75 5.58
C GLN A 166 2.78 6.04 6.41
N ILE A 167 2.58 7.22 5.80
CA ILE A 167 2.50 8.51 6.51
C ILE A 167 1.38 8.49 7.57
N TRP A 168 0.26 7.84 7.26
CA TRP A 168 -0.84 7.65 8.21
C TRP A 168 -0.58 6.47 9.17
N SER A 169 -0.09 5.33 8.69
CA SER A 169 0.00 4.12 9.49
C SER A 169 1.08 4.17 10.55
N ILE A 170 2.22 4.83 10.30
CA ILE A 170 3.31 4.97 11.28
C ILE A 170 2.85 5.68 12.57
N PRO A 171 2.29 6.91 12.54
CA PRO A 171 1.83 7.57 13.76
C PRO A 171 0.68 6.81 14.43
N MET A 172 -0.20 6.16 13.65
CA MET A 172 -1.26 5.31 14.22
C MET A 172 -0.70 4.05 14.88
N GLY A 173 0.37 3.46 14.35
CA GLY A 173 1.10 2.36 14.96
C GLY A 173 1.73 2.76 16.29
N VAL A 174 2.28 3.98 16.38
CA VAL A 174 2.79 4.54 17.67
C VAL A 174 1.66 4.66 18.67
N TYR A 175 0.55 5.23 18.23
CA TYR A 175 -0.64 5.40 19.07
C TYR A 175 -1.21 4.07 19.56
N ASN A 176 -1.17 3.02 18.74
CA ASN A 176 -1.71 1.69 19.04
C ASN A 176 -0.72 0.76 19.76
N GLY A 177 0.54 1.18 19.93
CA GLY A 177 1.58 0.40 20.58
C GLY A 177 2.08 -0.77 19.73
N ASP A 178 2.32 -0.53 18.44
CA ASP A 178 2.89 -1.53 17.54
C ASP A 178 4.26 -2.01 18.00
N LYS A 179 4.59 -3.26 17.64
CA LYS A 179 5.89 -3.84 17.98
C LYS A 179 6.98 -3.30 17.06
N ALA A 180 8.23 -3.33 17.54
CA ALA A 180 9.39 -2.83 16.79
C ALA A 180 9.53 -3.45 15.39
N GLU A 181 9.18 -4.73 15.22
CA GLU A 181 9.25 -5.41 13.93
C GLU A 181 8.24 -4.83 12.92
N MET A 182 7.06 -4.42 13.39
CA MET A 182 6.07 -3.74 12.54
C MET A 182 6.50 -2.32 12.19
N PHE A 183 7.16 -1.60 13.10
CA PHE A 183 7.76 -0.31 12.79
C PHE A 183 8.84 -0.41 11.72
N GLY A 184 9.76 -1.36 11.86
CA GLY A 184 10.78 -1.63 10.85
C GLY A 184 10.15 -1.94 9.50
N HIS A 185 9.04 -2.71 9.49
CA HIS A 185 8.26 -2.98 8.28
C HIS A 185 7.71 -1.70 7.64
N HIS A 186 7.01 -0.85 8.41
CA HIS A 186 6.41 0.39 7.90
C HIS A 186 7.45 1.36 7.35
N ILE A 187 8.56 1.56 8.07
CA ILE A 187 9.66 2.42 7.63
C ILE A 187 10.29 1.87 6.34
N SER A 188 10.56 0.57 6.28
CA SER A 188 11.15 -0.03 5.07
C SER A 188 10.18 0.03 3.88
N ALA A 189 8.88 -0.18 4.10
CA ALA A 189 7.87 -0.02 3.07
C ALA A 189 7.82 1.43 2.54
N PHE A 190 7.89 2.42 3.43
CA PHE A 190 7.98 3.83 3.06
C PHE A 190 9.24 4.14 2.23
N LEU A 191 10.41 3.62 2.63
CA LEU A 191 11.68 3.84 1.94
C LEU A 191 11.67 3.20 0.54
N THR A 192 11.20 1.96 0.42
CA THR A 192 11.11 1.29 -0.90
C THR A 192 10.13 2.03 -1.81
N ALA A 193 8.95 2.44 -1.30
CA ALA A 193 7.96 3.16 -2.08
C ALA A 193 8.47 4.54 -2.52
N SER A 194 9.22 5.23 -1.66
CA SER A 194 9.89 6.50 -1.98
C SER A 194 10.82 6.36 -3.18
N PHE A 195 11.55 5.24 -3.28
CA PHE A 195 12.40 5.00 -4.43
C PHE A 195 11.58 4.91 -5.74
N THR A 196 10.48 4.16 -5.71
CA THR A 196 9.58 4.02 -6.87
C THR A 196 8.98 5.36 -7.32
N VAL A 197 8.72 6.27 -6.37
CA VAL A 197 8.12 7.57 -6.64
C VAL A 197 9.13 8.61 -7.11
N PHE A 198 10.36 8.62 -6.60
CA PHE A 198 11.31 9.72 -6.87
C PHE A 198 12.42 9.37 -7.85
N PHE A 199 12.55 8.10 -8.23
CA PHE A 199 13.55 7.65 -9.19
C PHE A 199 12.89 7.09 -10.46
N VAL A 200 13.61 7.20 -11.59
CA VAL A 200 13.14 6.70 -12.89
C VAL A 200 13.69 5.31 -13.23
N VAL A 201 14.59 4.80 -12.41
CA VAL A 201 15.24 3.51 -12.61
C VAL A 201 14.20 2.38 -12.56
N GLY A 202 14.18 1.52 -13.59
CA GLY A 202 13.15 0.53 -13.94
C GLY A 202 12.71 -0.51 -12.92
N PHE A 203 12.28 -0.05 -11.74
CA PHE A 203 11.68 -0.84 -10.66
C PHE A 203 10.16 -0.64 -10.58
N ARG A 204 9.61 0.29 -11.39
CA ARG A 204 8.16 0.59 -11.40
C ARG A 204 7.32 -0.59 -11.84
N TYR A 205 7.84 -1.46 -12.71
CA TYR A 205 7.18 -2.72 -13.05
C TYR A 205 6.93 -3.60 -11.81
N ASP A 206 7.94 -3.75 -10.94
CA ASP A 206 7.82 -4.62 -9.75
C ASP A 206 7.00 -3.97 -8.63
N ALA A 207 6.79 -2.65 -8.68
CA ALA A 207 5.97 -1.92 -7.72
C ALA A 207 4.54 -2.46 -7.64
N VAL A 208 3.98 -2.93 -8.75
CA VAL A 208 2.65 -3.57 -8.81
C VAL A 208 2.60 -4.82 -7.95
N TYR A 209 3.67 -5.62 -7.98
CA TYR A 209 3.76 -6.81 -7.14
C TYR A 209 4.00 -6.42 -5.67
N PHE A 210 4.99 -5.56 -5.42
CA PHE A 210 5.44 -5.23 -4.07
C PHE A 210 4.42 -4.43 -3.25
N TYR A 211 3.72 -3.49 -3.87
CA TYR A 211 2.76 -2.61 -3.19
C TYR A 211 1.30 -2.97 -3.48
N GLY A 212 1.06 -3.82 -4.48
CA GLY A 212 -0.28 -4.32 -4.80
C GLY A 212 -0.48 -5.75 -4.33
N ILE A 213 0.08 -6.72 -5.07
CA ILE A 213 -0.15 -8.16 -4.83
C ILE A 213 0.24 -8.58 -3.41
N LEU A 214 1.39 -8.14 -2.89
CA LEU A 214 1.82 -8.51 -1.54
C LEU A 214 0.83 -8.10 -0.45
N GLU A 215 0.03 -7.05 -0.67
CA GLU A 215 -0.96 -6.59 0.31
C GLU A 215 -2.21 -7.48 0.38
N ALA A 216 -2.38 -8.41 -0.55
CA ALA A 216 -3.47 -9.39 -0.53
C ALA A 216 -3.51 -10.20 0.79
N SER A 217 -2.35 -10.58 1.33
CA SER A 217 -2.30 -11.31 2.61
C SER A 217 -2.65 -10.43 3.83
N SER A 218 -2.56 -9.11 3.69
CA SER A 218 -2.88 -8.15 4.75
C SER A 218 -4.39 -8.08 5.02
N VAL A 219 -5.22 -8.42 4.04
CA VAL A 219 -6.69 -8.45 4.16
C VAL A 219 -7.18 -9.50 5.17
N PRO A 220 -6.89 -10.83 5.00
CA PRO A 220 -7.30 -11.82 5.99
C PRO A 220 -6.59 -11.63 7.33
N LEU A 221 -5.38 -11.04 7.34
CA LEU A 221 -4.68 -10.66 8.57
C LEU A 221 -5.45 -9.63 9.39
N SER A 222 -5.96 -8.57 8.76
CA SER A 222 -6.76 -7.55 9.45
C SER A 222 -8.05 -8.10 10.03
N ILE A 223 -8.71 -9.03 9.32
CA ILE A 223 -9.88 -9.74 9.86
C ILE A 223 -9.46 -10.54 11.09
N MET A 224 -8.41 -11.37 10.99
CA MET A 224 -7.91 -12.17 12.11
C MET A 224 -7.53 -11.30 13.32
N ASN A 225 -6.85 -10.16 13.10
CA ASN A 225 -6.45 -9.25 14.17
C ASN A 225 -7.66 -8.58 14.83
N SER A 226 -8.68 -8.21 14.06
CA SER A 226 -9.94 -7.68 14.60
C SER A 226 -10.61 -8.65 15.57
N PHE A 227 -10.59 -9.96 15.26
CA PHE A 227 -11.05 -11.01 16.18
C PHE A 227 -10.18 -11.13 17.44
N LYS A 228 -8.85 -11.00 17.31
CA LYS A 228 -7.94 -11.08 18.47
C LYS A 228 -8.12 -9.91 19.43
N ASP A 229 -8.39 -8.73 18.89
CA ASP A 229 -8.64 -7.52 19.68
C ASP A 229 -10.04 -7.54 20.35
N ASN A 230 -10.97 -8.38 19.87
CA ASN A 230 -12.34 -8.49 20.36
C ASN A 230 -12.70 -9.97 20.69
N PRO A 231 -12.27 -10.51 21.84
CA PRO A 231 -12.41 -11.93 22.19
C PRO A 231 -13.87 -12.44 22.18
N GLU A 232 -14.84 -11.57 22.40
CA GLU A 232 -16.26 -11.87 22.31
C GLU A 232 -16.69 -12.25 20.88
N TRP A 233 -16.03 -11.73 19.84
CA TRP A 233 -16.29 -12.13 18.46
C TRP A 233 -15.77 -13.53 18.18
N ILE A 234 -14.66 -13.95 18.81
CA ILE A 234 -14.15 -15.32 18.68
C ILE A 234 -15.15 -16.31 19.28
N LYS A 235 -15.80 -15.95 20.39
CA LYS A 235 -16.85 -16.78 21.01
C LYS A 235 -18.11 -16.82 20.15
N ALA A 236 -18.53 -15.69 19.59
CA ALA A 236 -19.73 -15.59 18.77
C ALA A 236 -19.57 -16.26 17.38
N TYR A 237 -18.39 -16.12 16.75
CA TYR A 237 -18.12 -16.57 15.39
C TYR A 237 -16.81 -17.37 15.26
N PRO A 238 -16.67 -18.51 15.98
CA PRO A 238 -15.43 -19.28 16.00
C PRO A 238 -15.05 -19.87 14.63
N GLY A 239 -16.05 -20.13 13.76
CA GLY A 239 -15.84 -20.60 12.40
C GLY A 239 -15.12 -19.56 11.53
N ILE A 240 -15.58 -18.31 11.57
CA ILE A 240 -15.00 -17.19 10.80
C ILE A 240 -13.56 -16.93 11.26
N TYR A 241 -13.30 -16.95 12.57
CA TYR A 241 -11.93 -16.79 13.08
C TYR A 241 -10.98 -17.91 12.63
N LYS A 242 -11.44 -19.18 12.65
CA LYS A 242 -10.64 -20.30 12.14
C LYS A 242 -10.37 -20.16 10.64
N MET A 243 -11.38 -19.78 9.87
CA MET A 243 -11.28 -19.58 8.42
C MET A 243 -10.34 -18.42 8.08
N SER A 244 -10.45 -17.27 8.75
CA SER A 244 -9.58 -16.12 8.49
C SER A 244 -8.11 -16.43 8.83
N ARG A 245 -7.85 -17.18 9.90
CA ARG A 245 -6.50 -17.66 10.24
C ARG A 245 -5.94 -18.62 9.18
N ALA A 246 -6.76 -19.56 8.68
CA ALA A 246 -6.34 -20.48 7.63
C ALA A 246 -6.09 -19.76 6.30
N ALA A 247 -7.01 -18.86 5.91
CA ALA A 247 -6.89 -18.02 4.73
C ALA A 247 -5.63 -17.14 4.80
N PHE A 248 -5.37 -16.48 5.93
CA PHE A 248 -4.16 -15.70 6.13
C PHE A 248 -2.90 -16.56 5.93
N ALA A 249 -2.82 -17.72 6.56
CA ALA A 249 -1.66 -18.60 6.43
C ALA A 249 -1.43 -19.06 4.98
N ALA A 250 -2.50 -19.44 4.28
CA ALA A 250 -2.43 -19.88 2.89
C ALA A 250 -2.01 -18.74 1.95
N VAL A 251 -2.70 -17.60 2.01
CA VAL A 251 -2.43 -16.44 1.15
C VAL A 251 -1.03 -15.89 1.42
N PHE A 252 -0.61 -15.81 2.69
CA PHE A 252 0.75 -15.40 3.06
C PHE A 252 1.80 -16.33 2.45
N PHE A 253 1.64 -17.65 2.59
CA PHE A 253 2.58 -18.61 2.04
C PHE A 253 2.69 -18.52 0.52
N PHE A 254 1.58 -18.57 -0.21
CA PHE A 254 1.62 -18.56 -1.67
C PHE A 254 2.14 -17.22 -2.22
N ILE A 255 1.63 -16.09 -1.74
CA ILE A 255 1.97 -14.78 -2.31
C ILE A 255 3.34 -14.29 -1.84
N ARG A 256 3.62 -14.39 -0.54
CA ARG A 256 4.82 -13.79 0.07
C ARG A 256 6.02 -14.71 0.15
N VAL A 257 5.84 -16.02 -0.01
CA VAL A 257 6.95 -17.00 0.00
C VAL A 257 7.16 -17.60 -1.37
N VAL A 258 6.14 -18.24 -1.94
CA VAL A 258 6.28 -18.98 -3.21
C VAL A 258 6.41 -18.04 -4.41
N PHE A 259 5.45 -17.14 -4.61
CA PHE A 259 5.43 -16.25 -5.78
C PHE A 259 6.37 -15.05 -5.65
N LEU A 260 6.66 -14.60 -4.44
CA LEU A 260 7.62 -13.50 -4.23
C LEU A 260 9.05 -13.91 -4.61
N ALA A 261 9.46 -15.16 -4.36
CA ALA A 261 10.85 -15.59 -4.58
C ALA A 261 11.39 -15.30 -6.00
N PRO A 262 10.72 -15.68 -7.11
CA PRO A 262 11.22 -15.37 -8.46
C PRO A 262 11.19 -13.86 -8.77
N VAL A 263 10.16 -13.13 -8.32
CA VAL A 263 10.06 -11.67 -8.50
C VAL A 263 11.22 -10.98 -7.79
N TRP A 264 11.49 -11.39 -6.56
CA TRP A 264 12.55 -10.86 -5.72
C TRP A 264 13.94 -11.12 -6.33
N PHE A 265 14.19 -12.34 -6.81
CA PHE A 265 15.45 -12.65 -7.50
C PHE A 265 15.65 -11.79 -8.75
N SER A 266 14.61 -11.65 -9.58
CA SER A 266 14.63 -10.82 -10.79
C SER A 266 14.86 -9.34 -10.47
N PHE A 267 14.23 -8.84 -9.40
CA PHE A 267 14.38 -7.48 -8.91
C PHE A 267 15.81 -7.20 -8.43
N PHE A 268 16.38 -8.07 -7.59
CA PHE A 268 17.73 -7.87 -7.06
C PHE A 268 18.81 -7.96 -8.14
N PHE A 269 18.63 -8.82 -9.14
CA PHE A 269 19.55 -8.87 -10.28
C PHE A 269 19.58 -7.55 -11.06
N ARG A 270 18.41 -6.95 -11.31
CA ARG A 270 18.32 -5.62 -11.95
C ARG A 270 18.88 -4.52 -11.06
N LEU A 271 18.53 -4.54 -9.77
CA LEU A 271 19.01 -3.56 -8.80
C LEU A 271 20.54 -3.59 -8.70
N TRP A 272 21.13 -4.78 -8.70
CA TRP A 272 22.57 -4.95 -8.77
C TRP A 272 23.17 -4.33 -10.03
N GLY A 273 22.63 -4.67 -11.21
CA GLY A 273 23.10 -4.12 -12.49
C GLY A 273 23.08 -2.58 -12.54
N VAL A 274 21.95 -1.98 -12.14
CA VAL A 274 21.84 -0.52 -11.98
C VAL A 274 22.88 -0.01 -10.99
N SER A 275 22.94 -0.57 -9.78
CA SER A 275 23.84 -0.07 -8.73
C SER A 275 25.31 -0.15 -9.10
N SER A 276 25.71 -1.08 -9.98
CA SER A 276 27.09 -1.22 -10.44
C SER A 276 27.52 -0.16 -11.45
N THR A 277 26.56 0.55 -12.05
CA THR A 277 26.77 1.56 -13.10
C THR A 277 26.33 2.96 -12.67
N THR A 278 25.82 3.10 -11.44
CA THR A 278 25.27 4.34 -10.89
C THR A 278 26.21 4.93 -9.85
N GLU A 279 26.35 6.25 -9.84
CA GLU A 279 27.18 6.99 -8.89
C GLU A 279 26.36 7.97 -8.01
N GLY A 280 27.03 8.62 -7.07
CA GLY A 280 26.49 9.67 -6.19
C GLY A 280 25.17 9.35 -5.49
N LEU A 281 24.20 10.27 -5.58
CA LEU A 281 22.94 10.18 -4.84
C LEU A 281 22.08 8.99 -5.29
N ALA A 282 22.10 8.67 -6.58
CA ALA A 282 21.35 7.55 -7.13
C ALA A 282 21.89 6.20 -6.63
N LEU A 283 23.22 6.08 -6.44
CA LEU A 283 23.83 4.91 -5.81
C LEU A 283 23.40 4.76 -4.35
N ILE A 284 23.36 5.86 -3.59
CA ILE A 284 22.88 5.85 -2.21
C ILE A 284 21.42 5.37 -2.17
N GLY A 285 20.57 5.92 -3.05
CA GLY A 285 19.18 5.49 -3.17
C GLY A 285 19.05 3.99 -3.47
N CYS A 286 19.83 3.46 -4.42
CA CYS A 286 19.84 2.04 -4.76
C CYS A 286 20.25 1.17 -3.56
N ARG A 287 21.24 1.61 -2.76
CA ARG A 287 21.67 0.90 -1.55
C ARG A 287 20.58 0.91 -0.47
N VAL A 288 19.93 2.05 -0.26
CA VAL A 288 18.79 2.16 0.68
C VAL A 288 17.64 1.25 0.25
N LEU A 289 17.32 1.23 -1.05
CA LEU A 289 16.32 0.33 -1.61
C LEU A 289 16.71 -1.14 -1.39
N ALA A 290 17.96 -1.50 -1.66
CA ALA A 290 18.47 -2.86 -1.47
C ALA A 290 18.34 -3.32 -0.01
N TYR A 291 18.87 -2.53 0.94
CA TYR A 291 18.83 -2.87 2.37
C TYR A 291 17.39 -2.95 2.90
N SER A 292 16.53 -1.99 2.55
CA SER A 292 15.13 -1.99 2.97
C SER A 292 14.38 -3.21 2.40
N SER A 293 14.66 -3.59 1.15
CA SER A 293 14.04 -4.74 0.50
C SER A 293 14.55 -6.09 1.06
N ILE A 294 15.83 -6.19 1.39
CA ILE A 294 16.41 -7.35 2.09
C ILE A 294 15.76 -7.50 3.47
N PHE A 295 15.68 -6.41 4.24
CA PHE A 295 15.04 -6.42 5.54
C PHE A 295 13.59 -6.90 5.46
N LEU A 296 12.80 -6.35 4.52
CA LEU A 296 11.40 -6.75 4.32
C LEU A 296 11.27 -8.23 3.95
N TYR A 297 12.21 -8.76 3.15
CA TYR A 297 12.22 -10.16 2.74
C TYR A 297 12.55 -11.10 3.88
N ILE A 298 13.59 -10.79 4.68
CA ILE A 298 13.93 -11.54 5.90
C ILE A 298 12.73 -11.55 6.85
N LEU A 299 12.05 -10.41 6.98
CA LEU A 299 10.87 -10.29 7.84
C LEU A 299 9.70 -11.18 7.35
N GLN A 300 9.53 -11.35 6.03
CA GLN A 300 8.52 -12.29 5.51
C GLN A 300 8.83 -13.73 5.94
N TRP A 301 10.09 -14.15 5.86
CA TRP A 301 10.52 -15.48 6.30
C TRP A 301 10.37 -15.67 7.81
N TYR A 302 10.70 -14.65 8.60
CA TYR A 302 10.47 -14.66 10.04
C TYR A 302 8.98 -14.86 10.38
N TRP A 303 8.09 -14.12 9.74
CA TRP A 303 6.65 -14.29 9.95
C TRP A 303 6.12 -15.63 9.44
N PHE A 304 6.62 -16.12 8.30
CA PHE A 304 6.28 -17.46 7.82
C PHE A 304 6.65 -18.54 8.85
N TRP A 305 7.86 -18.46 9.43
CA TRP A 305 8.29 -19.38 10.48
C TRP A 305 7.38 -19.33 11.70
N LEU A 306 6.94 -18.14 12.13
CA LEU A 306 5.96 -17.99 13.22
C LEU A 306 4.60 -18.62 12.88
N ILE A 307 4.12 -18.44 11.65
CA ILE A 307 2.87 -19.06 11.16
C ILE A 307 3.01 -20.58 11.17
N ALA A 308 4.09 -21.13 10.62
CA ALA A 308 4.36 -22.57 10.58
C ALA A 308 4.43 -23.16 12.00
N LYS A 309 5.17 -22.52 12.91
CA LYS A 309 5.23 -22.92 14.33
C LYS A 309 3.86 -22.91 15.00
N ALA A 310 3.03 -21.91 14.70
CA ALA A 310 1.69 -21.82 15.25
C ALA A 310 0.71 -22.87 14.70
N LEU A 311 0.95 -23.38 13.48
CA LEU A 311 0.18 -24.46 12.86
C LEU A 311 0.63 -25.85 13.35
N LEU A 312 1.94 -26.04 13.58
CA LEU A 312 2.51 -27.31 14.03
C LEU A 312 2.38 -27.55 15.54
N LYS A 313 2.10 -26.53 16.34
CA LYS A 313 1.97 -26.68 17.80
C LYS A 313 0.82 -27.64 18.12
N PRO A 314 1.07 -28.81 18.75
CA PRO A 314 0.03 -29.78 19.04
C PRO A 314 -1.02 -29.13 19.96
N LYS A 315 -2.31 -29.33 19.64
CA LYS A 315 -3.39 -28.93 20.54
C LYS A 315 -3.20 -29.72 21.83
N LYS A 316 -2.84 -29.04 22.93
CA LYS A 316 -2.87 -29.67 24.26
C LYS A 316 -4.28 -30.23 24.44
N LYS A 317 -4.41 -31.55 24.61
CA LYS A 317 -5.70 -32.15 24.94
C LYS A 317 -6.22 -31.46 26.20
N PRO A 318 -7.52 -31.09 26.26
CA PRO A 318 -8.09 -30.59 27.50
C PRO A 318 -7.81 -31.63 28.59
N LYS A 319 -7.27 -31.20 29.74
CA LYS A 319 -7.12 -32.08 30.90
C LYS A 319 -8.52 -32.59 31.28
N PRO A 320 -8.71 -33.90 31.50
CA PRO A 320 -10.00 -34.43 31.91
C PRO A 320 -10.44 -33.77 33.23
N ASP A 321 -11.73 -33.44 33.33
CA ASP A 321 -12.31 -32.68 34.46
C ASP A 321 -12.21 -33.41 35.81
N SER A 322 -11.83 -34.69 35.82
CA SER A 322 -11.61 -35.48 37.04
C SER A 322 -10.43 -35.01 37.90
N GLU A 323 -9.55 -34.15 37.39
CA GLU A 323 -8.34 -33.67 38.09
C GLU A 323 -8.53 -32.27 38.74
N LYS A 324 -9.74 -31.69 38.69
CA LYS A 324 -10.05 -30.38 39.29
C LYS A 324 -10.78 -30.43 40.63
N ASN A 325 -11.24 -31.61 41.05
CA ASN A 325 -12.01 -31.81 42.28
C ASN A 325 -11.27 -32.67 43.33
N SER A 326 -9.97 -32.89 43.16
CA SER A 326 -9.08 -33.60 44.10
C SER A 326 -7.99 -32.66 44.59
#